data_AF-A0A379X1Y9-F1
#
_entry.id   AF-A0A379X1Y9-F1
#
_cell.length_a   1.000
_cell.length_b   1.000
_cell.length_c   1.000
_cell.angle_alpha   90.00
_cell.angle_beta   90.00
_cell.angle_gamma   90.00
#
_symmetry.space_group_name_H-M   'P 1'
#
loop_
_entity.id
_entity.type
_entity.pdbx_description
1 polymer ?
#
loop_
_entity_poly.entity_id
_entity_poly.type
_entity_poly.pdbx_seq_one_letter_code
_entity_poly.pdbx_strand_id
1 'polypeptide(L)'
;MHELPLVFFTVFTQSAVGAFILLLIGGAMGLVAPRRKAIGLFSVMCLFGLGVIVGTFHVGQPLRALNMLLRVGHSPMSNEIVLSAAFAALGGLGALGLLLNRATPLCNALVWLAAIVE
;
A
#
# COMPACT_ATOMS: atom_id res chain seq x y z
N MET A 1 -1.21 -4.50 -27.69
CA MET A 1 -1.88 -3.59 -26.73
C MET A 1 -2.33 -4.39 -25.50
N HIS A 2 -1.37 -4.86 -24.69
CA HIS A 2 -1.61 -5.77 -23.55
C HIS A 2 -0.71 -5.40 -22.35
N GLU A 3 -0.33 -4.12 -22.23
CA GLU A 3 0.60 -3.64 -21.19
C GLU A 3 0.01 -2.48 -20.38
N LEU A 4 -1.03 -1.82 -20.92
CA LEU A 4 -1.77 -0.75 -20.26
C LEU A 4 -2.17 -1.08 -18.82
N PRO A 5 -2.68 -2.28 -18.50
CA PRO A 5 -3.05 -2.58 -17.11
C PRO A 5 -1.87 -2.78 -16.18
N LEU A 6 -0.72 -3.26 -16.69
CA LEU A 6 0.52 -3.32 -15.91
C LEU A 6 1.05 -1.91 -15.63
N VAL A 7 0.97 -1.01 -16.62
CA VAL A 7 1.33 0.40 -16.45
C VAL A 7 0.41 1.09 -15.43
N PHE A 8 -0.90 0.87 -15.49
CA PHE A 8 -1.82 1.42 -14.49
C PHE A 8 -1.55 0.87 -13.10
N PHE A 9 -1.27 -0.43 -12.99
CA PHE A 9 -0.85 -1.04 -11.72
C PHE A 9 0.36 -0.29 -11.15
N THR A 10 1.47 -0.22 -11.89
CA THR A 10 2.71 0.39 -11.38
C THR A 10 2.54 1.88 -11.07
N VAL A 11 1.85 2.64 -11.91
CA VAL A 11 1.67 4.08 -11.68
C VAL A 11 0.79 4.35 -10.46
N PHE A 12 -0.32 3.64 -10.30
CA PHE A 12 -1.20 3.86 -9.15
C PHE A 12 -0.59 3.38 -7.84
N THR A 13 0.03 2.18 -7.81
CA THR A 13 0.62 1.65 -6.57
C THR A 13 1.81 2.50 -6.12
N GLN A 14 2.74 2.84 -7.01
CA GLN A 14 3.91 3.65 -6.66
C GLN A 14 3.55 5.09 -6.30
N SER A 15 2.59 5.71 -7.02
CA SER A 15 2.11 7.04 -6.65
C SER A 15 1.44 7.03 -5.27
N ALA A 16 0.72 5.95 -4.94
CA ALA A 16 0.12 5.79 -3.62
C ALA A 16 1.20 5.62 -2.54
N VAL A 17 2.20 4.78 -2.73
CA VAL A 17 3.34 4.64 -1.78
C VAL A 17 4.02 5.99 -1.54
N GLY A 18 4.35 6.72 -2.61
CA GLY A 18 4.98 8.05 -2.49
C GLY A 18 4.12 9.06 -1.72
N ALA A 19 2.83 9.14 -2.04
CA ALA A 19 1.89 10.01 -1.31
C ALA A 19 1.74 9.60 0.16
N PHE A 20 1.73 8.30 0.46
CA PHE A 20 1.65 7.76 1.81
C PHE A 20 2.85 8.21 2.65
N ILE A 21 4.08 8.06 2.12
CA ILE A 21 5.32 8.50 2.79
C ILE A 21 5.31 10.01 3.02
N LEU A 22 4.92 10.81 2.01
CA LEU A 22 4.85 12.27 2.14
C LEU A 22 3.85 12.71 3.23
N LEU A 23 2.71 12.02 3.36
CA LEU A 23 1.73 12.27 4.42
C LEU A 23 2.28 11.93 5.81
N LEU A 24 3.08 10.87 5.94
CA LEU A 24 3.74 10.52 7.20
C LEU A 24 4.77 11.57 7.60
N ILE A 25 5.63 11.98 6.67
CA ILE A 25 6.65 13.02 6.90
C ILE A 25 5.96 14.34 7.25
N GLY A 26 4.98 14.78 6.46
CA GLY A 26 4.22 16.00 6.73
C GLY A 26 3.50 15.96 8.08
N GLY A 27 3.00 14.79 8.48
CA GLY A 27 2.44 14.56 9.81
C GLY A 27 3.47 14.65 10.93
N ALA A 28 4.65 14.08 10.75
CA ALA A 28 5.75 14.12 11.72
C ALA A 28 6.33 15.53 11.90
N MET A 29 6.37 16.31 10.82
CA MET A 29 6.80 17.71 10.83
C MET A 29 5.73 18.68 11.35
N GLY A 30 4.53 18.19 11.70
CA GLY A 30 3.41 19.03 12.14
C GLY A 30 2.78 19.89 11.02
N LEU A 31 3.14 19.64 9.76
CA LEU A 31 2.59 20.33 8.59
C LEU A 31 1.18 19.85 8.23
N VAL A 32 0.82 18.64 8.66
CA VAL A 32 -0.49 18.03 8.39
C VAL A 32 -1.19 17.70 9.70
N ALA A 33 -2.37 18.28 9.92
CA ALA A 33 -3.18 18.01 11.09
C ALA A 33 -3.50 16.50 11.23
N PRO A 34 -3.54 15.93 12.46
CA PRO A 34 -3.69 14.49 12.67
C PRO A 34 -4.89 13.86 11.95
N ARG A 35 -6.04 14.53 11.95
CA ARG A 35 -7.24 14.05 11.27
C ARG A 35 -7.10 14.07 9.74
N ARG A 36 -6.47 15.10 9.17
CA ARG A 36 -6.19 15.18 7.74
C ARG A 36 -5.19 14.10 7.31
N LYS A 37 -4.17 13.85 8.13
CA LYS A 37 -3.21 12.74 7.94
C LYS A 37 -3.93 11.40 7.88
N ALA A 38 -4.77 11.09 8.87
CA ALA A 38 -5.50 9.83 8.93
C ALA A 38 -6.42 9.61 7.72
N ILE A 39 -7.18 10.64 7.31
CA ILE A 39 -8.02 10.59 6.11
C ILE A 39 -7.15 10.38 4.87
N GLY A 40 -6.08 11.17 4.71
CA GLY A 40 -5.18 11.07 3.56
C GLY A 40 -4.54 9.69 3.43
N LEU A 41 -4.01 9.13 4.52
CA LEU A 41 -3.41 7.79 4.52
C LEU A 41 -4.43 6.75 4.08
N PHE A 42 -5.66 6.79 4.61
CA PHE A 42 -6.71 5.84 4.23
C PHE A 42 -7.14 6.01 2.75
N SER A 43 -7.31 7.25 2.29
CA SER A 43 -7.63 7.54 0.88
C SER A 43 -6.57 7.02 -0.08
N VAL A 44 -5.29 7.19 0.27
CA VAL A 44 -4.16 6.68 -0.52
C VAL A 44 -4.11 5.15 -0.51
N MET A 45 -4.42 4.49 0.61
CA MET A 45 -4.54 3.03 0.65
C MET A 45 -5.69 2.51 -0.22
N CYS A 46 -6.82 3.23 -0.29
CA CYS A 46 -7.89 2.91 -1.25
C CYS A 46 -7.39 3.00 -2.70
N LEU A 47 -6.63 4.04 -3.05
CA LEU A 47 -6.04 4.18 -4.38
C LEU A 47 -5.06 3.04 -4.69
N PHE A 48 -4.22 2.66 -3.73
CA PHE A 48 -3.32 1.51 -3.85
C PHE A 48 -4.11 0.22 -4.14
N GLY A 49 -5.17 -0.05 -3.37
CA GLY A 49 -6.04 -1.21 -3.56
C GLY A 49 -6.71 -1.24 -4.94
N LEU A 50 -7.15 -0.09 -5.45
CA LEU A 50 -7.67 0.03 -6.82
C LEU A 50 -6.60 -0.30 -7.87
N GLY A 51 -5.36 0.18 -7.69
CA GLY A 51 -4.23 -0.18 -8.55
C GLY A 51 -3.98 -1.68 -8.61
N VAL A 52 -3.99 -2.35 -7.45
CA VAL A 52 -3.84 -3.82 -7.34
C VAL A 52 -5.00 -4.55 -8.03
N ILE A 53 -6.24 -4.11 -7.84
CA ILE A 53 -7.42 -4.72 -8.48
C ILE A 53 -7.34 -4.59 -10.00
N VAL A 54 -7.01 -3.41 -10.53
CA VAL A 54 -6.82 -3.19 -11.98
C VAL A 54 -5.69 -4.08 -12.53
N GLY A 55 -4.58 -4.20 -11.80
CA GLY A 55 -3.47 -5.08 -12.18
C GLY A 55 -3.87 -6.57 -12.23
N THR A 56 -4.65 -7.05 -11.26
CA THR A 56 -5.08 -8.46 -11.21
C THR A 56 -6.10 -8.82 -12.30
N PHE A 57 -6.96 -7.90 -12.72
CA PHE A 57 -7.90 -8.13 -13.83
C PHE A 57 -7.21 -8.40 -15.16
N HIS A 58 -5.96 -7.96 -15.33
CA HIS A 58 -5.21 -8.16 -16.58
C HIS A 58 -4.62 -9.57 -16.74
N VAL A 59 -4.28 -10.23 -15.63
CA VAL A 59 -3.51 -11.48 -15.67
C VAL A 59 -4.43 -12.70 -15.79
N GLY A 60 -5.74 -12.56 -15.51
CA GLY A 60 -6.73 -13.64 -15.58
C GLY A 60 -6.43 -14.85 -14.66
N GLN A 61 -5.41 -14.74 -13.80
CA GLN A 61 -4.83 -15.86 -13.06
C GLN A 61 -4.55 -15.50 -11.59
N PRO A 62 -5.59 -15.20 -10.79
CA PRO A 62 -5.46 -14.91 -9.36
C PRO A 62 -4.75 -16.03 -8.58
N LEU A 63 -4.92 -17.28 -9.00
CA LEU A 63 -4.23 -18.44 -8.41
C LEU A 63 -2.71 -18.41 -8.62
N ARG A 64 -2.20 -17.80 -9.70
CA ARG A 64 -0.75 -17.64 -9.91
C ARG A 64 -0.17 -16.58 -8.98
N ALA A 65 -0.89 -15.50 -8.71
CA ALA A 65 -0.45 -14.50 -7.73
C ALA A 65 -0.32 -15.10 -6.33
N LEU A 66 -1.26 -15.99 -5.93
CA LEU A 66 -1.14 -16.73 -4.67
C LEU A 66 0.09 -17.64 -4.63
N ASN A 67 0.37 -18.35 -5.73
CA ASN A 67 1.57 -19.18 -5.83
C ASN A 67 2.88 -18.35 -5.81
N MET A 68 2.86 -17.11 -6.31
CA MET A 68 3.99 -16.18 -6.24
C MET A 68 4.23 -15.67 -4.81
N LEU A 69 3.17 -15.49 -4.01
CA LEU A 69 3.30 -15.19 -2.57
C LEU A 69 3.95 -16.34 -1.80
N LEU A 70 3.67 -17.59 -2.18
CA LEU A 70 4.23 -18.78 -1.54
C LEU A 70 5.66 -19.11 -2.00
N ARG A 71 6.19 -18.41 -3.01
CA ARG A 71 7.54 -18.60 -3.58
C ARG A 71 8.48 -17.43 -3.27
N VAL A 72 8.40 -16.90 -2.05
CA VAL A 72 9.30 -15.84 -1.56
C VAL A 72 10.76 -16.21 -1.84
N GLY A 73 11.52 -15.28 -2.43
CA GLY A 73 12.95 -15.45 -2.71
C GLY A 73 13.29 -16.11 -4.05
N HIS A 74 12.32 -16.57 -4.84
CA HIS A 74 12.59 -17.19 -6.14
C HIS A 74 12.84 -16.20 -7.27
N SER A 75 12.31 -14.98 -7.20
CA SER A 75 12.55 -13.93 -8.20
C SER A 75 12.33 -12.53 -7.62
N PRO A 76 12.95 -11.48 -8.19
CA PRO A 76 12.68 -10.10 -7.80
C PRO A 76 11.19 -9.74 -7.85
N MET A 77 10.49 -10.21 -8.88
CA MET A 77 9.05 -10.00 -9.05
C MET A 77 8.21 -10.65 -7.94
N SER A 78 8.58 -11.84 -7.47
CA SER A 78 7.89 -12.51 -6.36
C SER A 78 8.11 -11.75 -5.04
N ASN A 79 9.33 -11.25 -4.81
CA ASN A 79 9.62 -10.44 -3.63
C ASN A 79 8.81 -9.14 -3.62
N GLU A 80 8.69 -8.45 -4.75
CA GLU A 80 7.89 -7.23 -4.88
C GLU A 80 6.41 -7.48 -4.56
N ILE A 81 5.82 -8.58 -5.05
CA ILE A 81 4.43 -8.96 -4.73
C ILE A 81 4.24 -9.15 -3.21
N VAL A 82 5.22 -9.77 -2.53
CA VAL A 82 5.19 -10.00 -1.08
C VAL A 82 5.32 -8.69 -0.31
N LEU A 83 6.23 -7.81 -0.72
CA LEU A 83 6.42 -6.49 -0.12
C LEU A 83 5.16 -5.63 -0.29
N SER A 84 4.59 -5.58 -1.49
CA SER A 84 3.33 -4.88 -1.76
C SER A 84 2.16 -5.43 -0.95
N ALA A 85 2.09 -6.75 -0.74
CA ALA A 85 1.08 -7.36 0.14
C ALA A 85 1.30 -6.99 1.62
N ALA A 86 2.55 -6.97 2.09
CA ALA A 86 2.90 -6.53 3.44
C ALA A 86 2.59 -5.03 3.64
N PHE A 87 2.91 -4.18 2.66
CA PHE A 87 2.54 -2.76 2.65
C PHE A 87 1.02 -2.59 2.73
N ALA A 88 0.26 -3.32 1.92
CA ALA A 88 -1.20 -3.28 1.95
C ALA A 88 -1.78 -3.63 3.33
N ALA A 89 -1.25 -4.68 3.96
CA ALA A 89 -1.69 -5.11 5.28
C ALA A 89 -1.33 -4.10 6.38
N LEU A 90 -0.06 -3.69 6.48
CA LEU A 90 0.43 -2.78 7.52
C LEU A 90 -0.16 -1.38 7.33
N GLY A 91 -0.07 -0.84 6.11
CA GLY A 91 -0.56 0.49 5.75
C GLY A 91 -2.08 0.58 5.84
N GLY A 92 -2.80 -0.44 5.35
CA GLY A 92 -4.26 -0.48 5.37
C GLY A 92 -4.83 -0.57 6.78
N LEU A 93 -4.35 -1.52 7.59
CA LEU A 93 -4.79 -1.67 8.99
C LEU A 93 -4.40 -0.47 9.84
N GLY A 94 -3.17 0.04 9.67
CA GLY A 94 -2.70 1.23 10.35
C GLY A 94 -3.52 2.47 10.00
N ALA A 95 -3.73 2.74 8.70
CA ALA A 95 -4.50 3.89 8.24
C ALA A 95 -5.97 3.82 8.66
N LEU A 96 -6.60 2.64 8.56
CA LEU A 96 -7.97 2.44 9.03
C LEU A 96 -8.09 2.65 10.54
N GLY A 97 -7.17 2.10 11.33
CA GLY A 97 -7.18 2.29 12.79
C GLY A 97 -6.99 3.75 13.20
N LEU A 98 -6.09 4.49 12.52
CA LEU A 98 -5.94 5.94 12.71
C LEU A 98 -7.22 6.70 12.31
N LEU A 99 -7.87 6.32 11.21
CA LEU A 99 -9.13 6.94 10.77
C LEU A 99 -10.26 6.73 11.79
N LEU A 100 -10.33 5.53 12.37
CA LEU A 100 -11.32 5.16 13.40
C LEU A 100 -10.94 5.64 14.81
N ASN A 101 -9.80 6.30 14.97
CA ASN A 101 -9.25 6.73 16.26
C ASN A 101 -9.11 5.57 17.27
N ARG A 102 -8.71 4.38 16.79
CA ARG A 102 -8.53 3.15 17.58
C ARG A 102 -7.07 2.77 17.63
N ALA A 103 -6.61 2.28 18.79
CA ALA A 103 -5.25 1.75 19.00
C ALA A 103 -4.16 2.66 18.41
N THR A 104 -4.30 3.98 18.59
CA THR A 104 -3.48 5.02 17.95
C THR A 104 -1.95 4.82 18.03
N PRO A 105 -1.33 4.35 19.13
CA PRO A 105 0.12 4.10 19.13
C PRO A 105 0.51 2.92 18.24
N LEU A 106 -0.24 1.81 18.30
CA LEU A 106 -0.02 0.66 17.43
C LEU A 106 -0.23 1.02 15.96
N CYS A 107 -1.33 1.73 15.65
CA CYS A 107 -1.63 2.13 14.28
C CYS A 107 -0.59 3.10 13.71
N ASN A 108 -0.03 4.01 14.53
CA ASN A 108 1.11 4.81 14.11
C ASN A 108 2.35 3.95 13.83
N ALA A 109 2.65 2.95 14.67
CA ALA A 109 3.75 2.03 14.41
C ALA A 109 3.54 1.24 13.10
N LEU A 110 2.33 0.74 12.85
CA LEU A 110 1.99 0.01 11.63
C LEU A 110 2.18 0.84 10.36
N VAL A 111 1.74 2.11 10.34
CA VAL A 111 1.91 2.95 9.14
C VAL A 111 3.39 3.31 8.90
N TRP A 112 4.20 3.47 9.95
CA TRP A 112 5.64 3.67 9.77
C TRP A 112 6.35 2.40 9.30
N LEU A 113 5.97 1.23 9.82
CA LEU A 113 6.46 -0.06 9.31
C LEU A 113 6.09 -0.25 7.85
N ALA A 114 4.87 0.12 7.44
CA ALA A 114 4.46 0.06 6.05
C ALA A 114 5.40 0.88 5.14
N ALA A 115 5.73 2.11 5.53
CA ALA A 115 6.64 2.98 4.78
C ALA A 115 8.12 2.53 4.77
N ILE A 116 8.48 1.49 5.52
CA ILE A 116 9.82 0.87 5.46
C ILE A 116 9.81 -0.33 4.50
N VAL A 117 8.64 -0.94 4.31
CA VAL A 117 8.47 -2.13 3.44
C VAL A 117 8.52 -1.75 1.96
N GLU A 118 8.00 -0.57 1.60
CA GLU A 118 8.00 0.03 0.25
C GLU A 118 8.55 1.46 0.33
#